data_AF-A0A2V3WI40-F1
#
_entry.id   AF-A0A2V3WI40-F1
#
_cell.length_a   1.000
_cell.length_b   1.000
_cell.length_c   1.000
_cell.angle_alpha   90.00
_cell.angle_beta   90.00
_cell.angle_gamma   90.00
#
_symmetry.space_group_name_H-M   'P 1'
#
loop_
_entity.id
_entity.type
_entity.pdbx_description
1 polymer ?
#
loop_
_entity_poly.entity_id
_entity_poly.type
_entity_poly.pdbx_seq_one_letter_code
_entity_poly.pdbx_strand_id
1 'polypeptide(L)' 'MQPNKFNWRIMHGIMLGFYLLGLIAFLIIGDLSSTINQILFALFVLIVIRESLRFYRRLKREQAAVEEEE' A
#
# COMPACT_ATOMS: atom_id res chain seq x y z
N MET A 1 6.81 24.73 11.82
CA MET A 1 6.64 23.38 11.24
C MET A 1 5.56 22.65 12.03
N GLN A 2 4.32 22.66 11.53
CA GLN A 2 3.19 21.99 12.19
C GLN A 2 3.26 20.48 11.96
N PRO A 3 2.81 19.64 12.90
CA PRO A 3 3.25 18.25 13.02
C PRO A 3 2.64 17.36 11.94
N ASN A 4 3.47 16.97 10.97
CA ASN A 4 3.65 15.69 10.24
C ASN A 4 2.55 14.59 10.13
N LYS A 5 1.41 14.64 10.82
CA LYS A 5 0.39 13.58 10.81
C LYS A 5 -0.47 13.60 9.54
N PHE A 6 -0.83 14.79 9.05
CA PHE A 6 -1.66 14.93 7.84
C PHE A 6 -0.93 14.53 6.55
N ASN A 7 0.37 14.82 6.46
CA ASN A 7 1.20 14.42 5.32
C ASN A 7 1.31 12.91 5.15
N TRP A 8 1.38 12.15 6.26
CA TRP A 8 1.62 10.71 6.17
C TRP A 8 0.44 9.92 5.61
N ARG A 9 -0.79 10.25 6.02
CA ARG A 9 -2.02 9.63 5.47
C ARG A 9 -2.17 9.90 3.97
N ILE A 10 -1.91 11.14 3.54
CA ILE A 10 -1.98 11.53 2.13
C ILE A 10 -0.89 10.81 1.32
N MET A 11 0.35 10.80 1.82
CA MET A 11 1.45 10.06 1.17
C MET A 11 1.12 8.58 1.00
N HIS A 12 0.55 7.94 2.04
CA HIS A 12 0.15 6.55 1.95
C HIS A 12 -1.00 6.33 0.98
N GLY A 13 -2.01 7.21 0.97
CA GLY A 13 -3.09 7.15 -0.02
C GLY A 13 -2.58 7.25 -1.46
N ILE A 14 -1.66 8.18 -1.72
CA ILE A 14 -1.00 8.33 -3.03
C ILE A 14 -0.19 7.09 -3.38
N MET A 15 0.61 6.57 -2.43
CA MET A 15 1.44 5.38 -2.65
C MET A 15 0.59 4.15 -2.98
N LEU A 16 -0.53 3.97 -2.27
CA LEU A 16 -1.47 2.88 -2.50
C LEU A 16 -2.19 3.02 -3.86
N GLY A 17 -2.50 4.26 -4.26
CA GLY A 17 -2.99 4.57 -5.60
C GLY A 17 -1.98 4.22 -6.71
N PHE A 18 -0.70 4.55 -6.52
CA PHE A 18 0.37 4.16 -7.43
C PHE A 18 0.54 2.64 -7.52
N TYR A 19 0.42 1.92 -6.41
CA TYR A 19 0.46 0.46 -6.43
C TYR A 19 -0.72 -0.14 -7.21
N LEU A 20 -1.93 0.39 -7.04
CA LEU A 20 -3.10 -0.03 -7.81
C LEU A 20 -2.94 0.25 -9.30
N LEU A 21 -2.43 1.44 -9.66
CA LEU A 21 -2.13 1.79 -11.04
C LEU A 21 -1.06 0.88 -11.64
N GLY A 22 -0.01 0.55 -10.87
CA GLY A 22 1.01 -0.42 -11.28
C GLY A 22 0.43 -1.80 -11.53
N LEU A 23 -0.51 -2.24 -10.69
CA LEU A 23 -1.19 -3.53 -10.84
C LEU A 23 -2.08 -3.57 -12.09
N ILE A 24 -2.83 -2.49 -12.34
CA ILE A 24 -3.66 -2.33 -13.54
C ILE A 24 -2.78 -2.28 -14.80
N ALA A 25 -1.71 -1.47 -14.79
CA ALA A 25 -0.77 -1.38 -15.90
C ALA A 25 -0.13 -2.74 -16.21
N PHE A 26 0.24 -3.50 -15.17
CA PHE A 26 0.77 -4.84 -15.32
C PHE A 26 -0.25 -5.82 -15.91
N LEU A 27 -1.53 -5.71 -15.55
CA LEU A 27 -2.59 -6.56 -16.14
C LEU A 27 -2.89 -6.20 -17.60
N ILE A 28 -2.75 -4.94 -18.00
CA ILE A 28 -3.03 -4.48 -19.36
C ILE A 28 -1.86 -4.76 -20.30
N ILE A 29 -0.63 -4.53 -19.85
CA ILE A 29 0.59 -4.58 -20.69
C ILE A 29 1.37 -5.88 -20.46
N GLY A 30 1.31 -6.44 -19.25
CA GLY A 30 2.10 -7.60 -18.87
C GLY A 30 1.50 -8.89 -19.41
N ASP A 31 2.27 -9.59 -20.25
CA ASP A 31 1.94 -10.95 -20.64
C ASP A 31 2.18 -11.91 -19.46
N LEU A 32 1.09 -12.30 -18.79
CA LEU A 32 1.10 -13.26 -17.68
C LEU A 32 1.44 -14.69 -18.11
N SER A 33 1.58 -14.98 -19.41
CA SER A 33 2.07 -16.28 -19.87
C SER A 33 3.56 -16.47 -19.60
N SER A 34 4.32 -15.36 -19.54
CA SER A 34 5.74 -15.39 -19.26
C SER A 34 6.00 -15.65 -17.77
N THR A 35 6.79 -16.69 -17.48
CA THR A 35 7.23 -17.03 -16.12
C THR A 35 7.87 -15.85 -15.40
N ILE A 36 8.63 -15.00 -16.12
CA ILE A 36 9.28 -13.82 -15.56
C ILE A 36 8.22 -12.82 -15.07
N ASN A 37 7.19 -12.57 -15.88
CA ASN A 37 6.12 -11.65 -15.53
C ASN A 37 5.28 -12.19 -14.36
N GLN A 38 5.02 -13.50 -14.30
CA GLN A 38 4.35 -14.11 -13.15
C GLN A 38 5.14 -13.91 -11.84
N ILE A 39 6.46 -14.08 -11.88
CA ILE A 39 7.33 -13.87 -10.71
C ILE A 39 7.33 -12.39 -10.30
N LEU A 40 7.47 -11.47 -11.26
CA LEU A 40 7.43 -10.03 -11.01
C LEU A 40 6.08 -9.60 -10.42
N PHE A 41 4.97 -10.13 -10.94
CA PHE A 41 3.64 -9.90 -10.41
C PHE A 41 3.49 -10.40 -8.98
N ALA A 42 3.92 -11.65 -8.71
CA ALA A 42 3.85 -12.22 -7.38
C ALA A 42 4.67 -11.42 -6.36
N LEU A 43 5.88 -10.99 -6.73
CA LEU A 43 6.72 -10.11 -5.92
C LEU A 43 6.05 -8.76 -5.67
N PHE A 44 5.48 -8.16 -6.70
CA PHE A 44 4.78 -6.88 -6.59
C PHE A 44 3.57 -6.98 -5.66
N VAL A 45 2.72 -8.00 -5.83
CA VAL A 45 1.58 -8.28 -4.94
C VAL A 45 2.04 -8.47 -3.49
N LEU A 46 3.14 -9.19 -3.26
CA LEU A 46 3.73 -9.36 -1.94
C LEU A 46 4.15 -8.03 -1.30
N ILE A 47 4.76 -7.14 -2.07
CA ILE A 47 5.15 -5.79 -1.61
C ILE A 47 3.90 -4.99 -1.23
N VAL A 48 2.87 -4.99 -2.09
CA VAL A 48 1.62 -4.28 -1.83
C VAL A 48 0.96 -4.78 -0.55
N ILE A 49 0.82 -6.11 -0.39
CA ILE A 49 0.24 -6.70 0.82
C ILE A 49 1.03 -6.31 2.07
N ARG A 50 2.37 -6.38 2.00
CA ARG A 50 3.23 -6.02 3.14
C ARG A 50 3.06 -4.56 3.53
N GLU A 51 2.99 -3.65 2.56
CA GLU A 51 2.82 -2.22 2.81
C GLU A 51 1.40 -1.91 3.32
N SER A 52 0.37 -2.54 2.76
CA SER A 52 -1.01 -2.46 3.27
C SER A 52 -1.13 -2.95 4.71
N LEU A 53 -0.49 -4.07 5.06
CA LEU A 53 -0.45 -4.57 6.44
C LEU A 53 0.29 -3.62 7.38
N ARG A 54 1.40 -3.04 6.93
CA ARG A 54 2.15 -2.03 7.70
C ARG A 54 1.28 -0.80 7.97
N PHE A 55 0.54 -0.34 6.97
CA PHE A 55 -0.40 0.77 7.10
C PHE A 55 -1.54 0.43 8.06
N TYR A 56 -2.19 -0.72 7.88
CA TYR A 56 -3.31 -1.16 8.72
C TYR A 56 -2.90 -1.32 10.19
N ARG A 57 -1.74 -1.93 10.47
CA ARG A 57 -1.20 -2.05 11.83
C ARG A 57 -0.96 -0.70 12.48
N ARG A 58 -0.54 0.31 11.70
CA ARG A 58 -0.31 1.66 12.21
C ARG A 58 -1.63 2.39 12.47
N LEU A 59 -2.59 2.25 11.56
CA LEU A 59 -3.93 2.83 11.70
C LEU A 59 -4.66 2.25 12.92
N LYS A 60 -4.55 0.94 13.16
CA LYS A 60 -5.10 0.28 14.35
C LYS A 60 -4.49 0.81 15.65
N ARG A 61 -3.17 1.13 15.66
CA ARG A 61 -2.52 1.75 16.83
C ARG A 61 -3.00 3.18 17.07
N GLU A 62 -3.25 3.94 16.01
CA GLU A 62 -3.79 5.29 16.13
C GLU A 62 -5.26 5.29 16.59
N GLN A 63 -6.07 4.32 16.14
CA GLN A 63 -7.46 4.16 16.59
C GLN A 63 -7.55 3.74 18.06
N ALA A 64 -6.75 2.76 18.49
CA ALA A 64 -6.73 2.32 19.89
C ALA A 64 -6.28 3.43 20.86
N ALA A 65 -5.40 4.34 20.42
CA ALA A 65 -4.97 5.48 21.24
C ALA A 65 -6.06 6.57 21.38
N VAL A 66 -7.03 6.64 20.47
CA VAL A 66 -8.14 7.59 20.55
C VAL A 66 -9.25 7.04 21.46
N GLU A 67 -9.47 5.72 21.50
CA GLU A 67 -10.44 5.07 22.39
C GLU A 67 -10.04 5.09 23.88
N GLU A 68 -8.76 5.27 24.23
CA GLU A 68 -8.30 5.39 25.63
C GLU A 68 -8.40 6.83 26.19
N GLU A 69 -8.69 7.83 25.34
CA GLU A 69 -8.86 9.24 25.75
C GLU A 69 -10.33 9.64 25.96
N GLU A 70 -11.30 8.76 25.66
CA GLU A 70 -12.75 8.90 25.99
C GLU A 70 -13.13 8.14 27.26
#